data_AF-A0AAP0S2P5-F1
#
_entry.id   AF-A0AAP0S2P5-F1
#
_cell.length_a   1.000
_cell.length_b   1.000
_cell.length_c   1.000
_cell.angle_alpha   90.00
_cell.angle_beta   90.00
_cell.angle_gamma   90.00
#
_symmetry.space_group_name_H-M   'P 1'
#
loop_
_entity.id
_entity.type
_entity.pdbx_description
1 polymer ?
#
loop_
_entity_poly.entity_id
_entity_poly.type
_entity_poly.pdbx_seq_one_letter_code
_entity_poly.pdbx_strand_id
1 'polypeptide(L)'
;MRVTETLAKCLCMLDNMTTMLHLQHIHAHLVKTALNNDTLILNKLVSFSTISDQGDLDYASSIVKCVDNPTVFVYNMLIRGFSRSPEPEKALFWYTSLTRRGLSPDRFTLPFLLKACSKLLDVRYGQQVHCHIVKMGHLIDAHLYASLLYLYTSCGNLRCALKVFEAIPGRNVVAWNVMVSGFARNGKFGEALGFFHQMRLACEDFDEFSLVSVTSACANVGAICFGKWVHGLVWRSGFCEVVALANSLVDMYGKCGSLDDAYRMFNEMGVKNVVSWSTMIDVFGMHGCGKCALDVLNEMQRAGVKPDAMTFTSILCACSHAGLLDEGKKWFSRMIRDYGFAPLIQHYGCLVDLLGKAGRLYEAYTVVRKMPIKPDVAIWRSLVGACLFHDNLDVAELAANHLRRLNPDDRGDRVLLSNVYARLGRWEDVERLRRGVPKSTGCSFIEVDGSVHEFVTRDISHPQTREIYLLINQIVGQM
;
A
#
# COMPACT_ATOMS: atom_id res chain seq x y z
N MET A 1 45.95 -17.80 -30.56
CA MET A 1 46.71 -16.94 -29.62
C MET A 1 46.21 -15.49 -29.60
N ARG A 2 46.20 -14.73 -30.69
CA ARG A 2 45.76 -13.31 -30.65
C ARG A 2 44.28 -13.09 -30.25
N VAL A 3 43.36 -13.94 -30.70
CA VAL A 3 41.93 -13.86 -30.36
C VAL A 3 41.68 -14.18 -28.88
N THR A 4 42.36 -15.20 -28.35
CA THR A 4 42.23 -15.64 -26.95
C THR A 4 42.79 -14.62 -25.95
N GLU A 5 43.89 -13.94 -26.29
CA GLU A 5 44.43 -12.84 -25.47
C GLU A 5 43.52 -11.59 -25.48
N THR A 6 42.91 -11.29 -26.63
CA THR A 6 41.99 -10.15 -26.78
C THR A 6 40.70 -10.39 -25.98
N LEU A 7 40.17 -11.61 -26.02
CA LEU A 7 39.00 -12.02 -25.23
C LEU A 7 39.28 -11.90 -23.72
N ALA A 8 40.42 -12.42 -23.25
CA ALA A 8 40.78 -12.36 -21.83
C ALA A 8 40.93 -10.91 -21.31
N LYS A 9 41.51 -10.01 -22.11
CA LYS A 9 41.62 -8.58 -21.78
C LYS A 9 40.25 -7.92 -21.68
N CYS A 10 39.35 -8.19 -22.63
CA CYS A 10 37.99 -7.63 -22.60
C CYS A 10 37.20 -8.12 -21.38
N LEU A 11 37.30 -9.41 -21.03
CA LEU A 11 36.65 -9.97 -19.86
C LEU A 11 37.15 -9.33 -18.55
N CYS A 12 38.45 -9.09 -18.44
CA CYS A 12 39.05 -8.39 -17.29
C CYS A 12 38.57 -6.92 -17.19
N MET A 13 38.42 -6.24 -18.32
CA MET A 13 37.85 -4.88 -18.34
C MET A 13 36.38 -4.86 -17.92
N LEU A 14 35.60 -5.88 -18.32
CA LEU A 14 34.20 -6.03 -17.90
C LEU A 14 34.06 -6.29 -16.39
N ASP A 15 35.03 -6.94 -15.76
CA ASP A 15 35.02 -7.20 -14.31
C ASP A 15 35.28 -5.94 -13.45
N ASN A 16 35.91 -4.92 -14.02
CA ASN A 16 36.26 -3.68 -13.34
C ASN A 16 35.34 -2.50 -13.71
N MET A 17 34.16 -2.78 -14.28
CA MET A 17 33.22 -1.72 -14.70
C MET A 17 32.55 -1.03 -13.51
N THR A 18 32.55 0.30 -13.54
CA THR A 18 31.88 1.14 -12.54
C THR A 18 30.77 2.03 -13.12
N THR A 19 30.77 2.26 -14.44
CA THR A 19 29.82 3.15 -15.11
C THR A 19 29.31 2.59 -16.43
N MET A 20 28.13 3.04 -16.86
CA MET A 20 27.57 2.69 -18.18
C MET A 20 28.41 3.21 -19.34
N LEU A 21 29.08 4.35 -19.18
CA LEU A 21 29.94 4.91 -20.22
C LEU A 21 31.13 3.98 -20.51
N HIS A 22 31.76 3.43 -19.47
CA HIS A 22 32.82 2.43 -19.63
C HIS A 22 32.31 1.18 -20.35
N LEU A 23 31.12 0.70 -19.96
CA LEU A 23 30.49 -0.44 -20.62
C LEU A 23 30.25 -0.19 -22.11
N GLN A 24 29.70 0.97 -22.47
CA GLN A 24 29.39 1.34 -23.86
C GLN A 24 30.66 1.42 -24.72
N HIS A 25 31.75 1.98 -24.20
CA HIS A 25 33.04 2.00 -24.89
C HIS A 25 33.62 0.61 -25.11
N ILE A 26 33.58 -0.25 -24.09
CA ILE A 26 34.03 -1.64 -24.20
C ILE A 26 33.17 -2.40 -25.21
N HIS A 27 31.85 -2.24 -25.16
CA HIS A 27 30.92 -2.87 -26.11
C HIS A 27 31.17 -2.40 -27.55
N ALA A 28 31.41 -1.10 -27.79
CA ALA A 28 31.75 -0.59 -29.11
C ALA A 28 33.05 -1.21 -29.66
N HIS A 29 34.07 -1.37 -28.80
CA HIS A 29 35.30 -2.08 -29.18
C HIS A 29 35.04 -3.54 -29.53
N LEU A 30 34.21 -4.23 -28.73
CA LEU A 30 33.84 -5.62 -28.94
C LEU A 30 33.12 -5.86 -30.27
N VAL A 31 32.20 -4.96 -30.64
CA VAL A 31 31.51 -4.98 -31.95
C VAL A 31 32.53 -4.82 -33.08
N LYS A 32 33.46 -3.87 -32.97
CA LYS A 32 34.52 -3.66 -33.98
C LYS A 32 35.43 -4.89 -34.14
N THR A 33 35.67 -5.62 -33.06
CA THR A 33 36.49 -6.84 -33.07
C THR A 33 35.72 -8.13 -33.39
N ALA A 34 34.40 -8.04 -33.68
CA ALA A 34 33.51 -9.18 -33.91
C ALA A 34 33.46 -10.20 -32.76
N LEU A 35 33.66 -9.74 -31.52
CA LEU A 35 33.62 -10.55 -30.29
C LEU A 35 32.32 -10.36 -29.49
N ASN A 36 31.38 -9.55 -29.97
CA ASN A 36 30.12 -9.23 -29.30
C ASN A 36 29.14 -10.41 -29.20
N ASN A 37 29.31 -11.45 -30.02
CA ASN A 37 28.50 -12.68 -29.96
C ASN A 37 29.06 -13.75 -29.00
N ASP A 38 30.19 -13.49 -28.33
CA ASP A 38 30.69 -14.39 -27.30
C ASP A 38 29.72 -14.44 -26.10
N THR A 39 29.35 -15.65 -25.69
CA THR A 39 28.31 -15.86 -24.66
C THR A 39 28.69 -15.28 -23.31
N LEU A 40 29.96 -15.38 -22.91
CA LEU A 40 30.41 -14.90 -21.61
C LEU A 40 30.44 -13.37 -21.57
N ILE A 41 30.90 -12.75 -22.64
CA ILE A 41 30.88 -11.30 -22.83
C ILE A 41 29.44 -10.77 -22.80
N LEU A 42 28.55 -11.39 -23.57
CA LEU A 42 27.14 -10.99 -23.63
C LEU A 42 26.47 -11.08 -22.26
N ASN A 43 26.70 -12.17 -21.52
CA ASN A 43 26.17 -12.34 -20.16
C ASN A 43 26.65 -11.23 -19.21
N LYS A 44 27.93 -10.84 -19.27
CA LYS A 44 28.48 -9.77 -18.42
C LYS A 44 27.91 -8.39 -18.79
N LEU A 45 27.84 -8.08 -20.08
CA LEU A 45 27.28 -6.81 -20.57
C LEU A 45 25.82 -6.65 -20.13
N VAL A 46 25.00 -7.69 -20.32
CA VAL A 46 23.58 -7.64 -19.95
C VAL A 46 23.40 -7.65 -18.44
N SER A 47 24.19 -8.42 -17.68
CA SER A 47 24.10 -8.44 -16.21
C SER A 47 24.40 -7.07 -15.60
N PHE A 48 25.47 -6.40 -16.03
CA PHE A 48 25.77 -5.04 -15.56
C PHE A 48 24.64 -4.07 -15.93
N SER A 49 24.18 -4.10 -17.18
CA SER A 49 23.14 -3.18 -17.67
C SER A 49 21.77 -3.39 -17.00
N THR A 50 21.51 -4.56 -16.40
CA THR A 50 20.20 -4.89 -15.81
C THR A 50 20.17 -4.91 -14.28
N ILE A 51 21.31 -5.19 -13.63
CA ILE A 51 21.40 -5.35 -12.16
C ILE A 51 22.02 -4.14 -11.49
N SER A 52 22.95 -3.45 -12.16
CA SER A 52 23.65 -2.30 -11.57
C SER A 52 22.69 -1.14 -11.31
N ASP A 53 22.90 -0.40 -10.22
CA ASP A 53 22.15 0.83 -9.93
C ASP A 53 22.34 1.90 -11.01
N GLN A 54 23.45 1.82 -11.75
CA GLN A 54 23.76 2.68 -12.89
C GLN A 54 23.31 2.06 -14.23
N GLY A 55 22.69 0.89 -14.23
CA GLY A 55 22.35 0.13 -15.43
C GLY A 55 21.28 0.78 -16.31
N ASP A 56 21.34 0.50 -17.61
CA ASP A 56 20.36 0.95 -18.59
C ASP A 56 19.65 -0.26 -19.25
N LEU A 57 18.38 -0.43 -18.93
CA LEU A 57 17.54 -1.54 -19.42
C LEU A 57 17.22 -1.43 -20.92
N ASP A 58 17.14 -0.22 -21.47
CA ASP A 58 16.89 0.01 -22.89
C ASP A 58 18.17 -0.24 -23.71
N TYR A 59 19.33 0.10 -23.14
CA TYR A 59 20.61 -0.32 -23.69
C TYR A 59 20.74 -1.85 -23.69
N ALA A 60 20.47 -2.51 -22.57
CA ALA A 60 20.47 -3.98 -22.47
C ALA A 60 19.54 -4.60 -23.53
N SER A 61 18.33 -4.04 -23.67
CA SER A 61 17.35 -4.46 -24.68
C SER A 61 17.90 -4.35 -26.11
N SER A 62 18.65 -3.30 -26.40
CA SER A 62 19.27 -3.06 -27.71
C SER A 62 20.35 -4.08 -28.01
N ILE A 63 21.20 -4.42 -27.03
CA ILE A 63 22.22 -5.48 -27.18
C ILE A 63 21.56 -6.79 -27.58
N VAL A 64 20.54 -7.23 -26.83
CA VAL A 64 19.92 -8.55 -27.04
C VAL A 64 19.17 -8.65 -28.37
N LYS A 65 18.61 -7.54 -28.87
CA LYS A 65 17.99 -7.49 -30.21
C LYS A 65 19.01 -7.69 -31.34
N CYS A 66 20.26 -7.28 -31.14
CA CYS A 66 21.33 -7.41 -32.13
C CYS A 66 22.04 -8.76 -32.11
N VAL A 67 21.72 -9.65 -31.15
CA VAL A 67 22.34 -10.98 -31.05
C VAL A 67 21.49 -12.02 -31.78
N ASP A 68 22.14 -12.83 -32.62
CA ASP A 68 21.47 -13.87 -33.40
C ASP A 68 20.92 -14.98 -32.50
N ASN A 69 21.72 -15.47 -31.54
CA ASN A 69 21.39 -16.60 -30.65
C ASN A 69 21.56 -16.26 -29.15
N PRO A 70 20.70 -15.40 -28.57
CA PRO A 70 20.72 -15.06 -27.15
C PRO A 70 20.28 -16.26 -26.28
N THR A 71 20.94 -16.43 -25.15
CA THR A 71 20.68 -17.53 -24.20
C THR A 71 19.48 -17.23 -23.29
N VAL A 72 18.90 -18.26 -22.67
CA VAL A 72 17.85 -18.13 -21.65
C VAL A 72 18.30 -17.19 -20.51
N PHE A 73 19.59 -17.24 -20.13
CA PHE A 73 20.16 -16.36 -19.11
C PHE A 73 19.99 -14.87 -19.42
N VAL A 74 20.27 -14.48 -20.67
CA VAL A 74 20.18 -13.08 -21.12
C VAL A 74 18.73 -12.58 -21.07
N TYR A 75 17.77 -13.41 -21.49
CA TYR A 75 16.35 -13.11 -21.32
C TYR A 75 15.95 -13.01 -19.85
N ASN A 76 16.41 -13.93 -19.00
CA ASN A 76 16.13 -13.90 -17.57
C ASN A 76 16.61 -12.60 -16.91
N MET A 77 17.78 -12.08 -17.33
CA MET A 77 18.28 -10.80 -16.84
C MET A 77 17.37 -9.63 -17.25
N LEU A 78 16.90 -9.58 -18.49
CA LEU A 78 15.96 -8.55 -18.95
C LEU A 78 14.61 -8.66 -18.24
N ILE A 79 14.03 -9.86 -18.14
CA ILE A 79 12.76 -10.09 -17.45
C ILE A 79 12.88 -9.68 -15.97
N ARG A 80 13.99 -10.04 -15.30
CA ARG A 80 14.29 -9.62 -13.93
C ARG A 80 14.41 -8.11 -13.80
N GLY A 81 15.18 -7.46 -14.66
CA GLY A 81 15.37 -6.01 -14.69
C GLY A 81 14.05 -5.27 -14.86
N PHE A 82 13.30 -5.60 -15.91
CA PHE A 82 12.01 -4.95 -16.19
C PHE A 82 10.94 -5.24 -15.12
N SER A 83 10.92 -6.43 -14.50
CA SER A 83 10.01 -6.71 -13.37
C SER A 83 10.21 -5.78 -12.16
N ARG A 84 11.42 -5.23 -12.00
CA ARG A 84 11.77 -4.28 -10.94
C ARG A 84 11.60 -2.83 -11.37
N SER A 85 11.62 -2.56 -12.67
CA SER A 85 11.42 -1.22 -13.25
C SER A 85 9.96 -0.70 -13.14
N PRO A 86 9.73 0.58 -13.51
CA PRO A 86 8.41 1.15 -13.73
C PRO A 86 7.66 0.61 -14.95
N GLU A 87 8.32 -0.14 -15.84
CA GLU A 87 7.78 -0.69 -17.10
C GLU A 87 7.70 -2.24 -17.06
N PRO A 88 6.92 -2.84 -16.15
CA PRO A 88 6.83 -4.30 -16.00
C PRO A 88 6.26 -5.01 -17.24
N GLU A 89 5.54 -4.33 -18.12
CA GLU A 89 5.03 -4.84 -19.39
C GLU A 89 6.16 -5.30 -20.34
N LYS A 90 7.33 -4.65 -20.29
CA LYS A 90 8.50 -5.06 -21.07
C LYS A 90 9.02 -6.43 -20.63
N ALA A 91 8.82 -6.84 -19.37
CA ALA A 91 9.15 -8.19 -18.92
C ALA A 91 8.28 -9.26 -19.62
N LEU A 92 6.99 -8.98 -19.82
CA LEU A 92 6.07 -9.87 -20.54
C LEU A 92 6.45 -9.98 -22.03
N PHE A 93 6.87 -8.86 -22.63
CA PHE A 93 7.40 -8.83 -24.00
C PHE A 93 8.60 -9.76 -24.14
N TRP A 94 9.60 -9.64 -23.26
CA TRP A 94 10.82 -10.44 -23.33
C TRP A 94 10.57 -11.94 -23.08
N TYR A 95 9.63 -12.28 -22.21
CA TYR A 95 9.15 -13.66 -22.05
C TYR A 95 8.49 -14.21 -23.31
N THR A 96 7.67 -13.41 -23.97
CA THR A 96 7.03 -13.78 -25.24
C THR A 96 8.08 -13.96 -26.35
N SER A 97 9.12 -13.13 -26.38
CA SER A 97 10.25 -13.27 -27.30
C SER A 97 11.06 -14.55 -27.04
N LEU A 98 11.34 -14.88 -25.78
CA LEU A 98 12.02 -16.12 -25.39
C LEU A 98 11.25 -17.35 -25.90
N THR A 99 9.94 -17.40 -25.64
CA THR A 99 9.10 -18.54 -26.02
C THR A 99 8.90 -18.67 -27.52
N ARG A 100 8.77 -17.55 -28.26
CA ARG A 100 8.70 -17.54 -29.74
C ARG A 100 9.97 -18.07 -30.41
N ARG A 101 11.13 -17.96 -29.74
CA ARG A 101 12.39 -18.54 -30.21
C ARG A 101 12.54 -20.04 -29.88
N GLY A 102 11.52 -20.66 -29.29
CA GLY A 102 11.54 -22.07 -28.91
C GLY A 102 12.39 -22.37 -27.68
N LEU A 103 12.86 -21.34 -26.95
CA LEU A 103 13.57 -21.52 -25.70
C LEU A 103 12.57 -21.78 -24.56
N SER A 104 12.92 -22.70 -23.66
CA SER A 104 12.05 -23.03 -22.52
C SER A 104 12.35 -22.11 -21.33
N PRO A 105 11.33 -21.46 -20.73
CA PRO A 105 11.47 -20.76 -19.46
C PRO A 105 11.98 -21.69 -18.36
N ASP A 106 12.78 -21.16 -17.43
CA ASP A 106 13.31 -21.91 -16.30
C ASP A 106 12.81 -21.35 -14.94
N ARG A 107 13.29 -21.96 -13.85
CA ARG A 107 12.98 -21.53 -12.47
C ARG A 107 13.40 -20.08 -12.18
N PHE A 108 14.30 -19.50 -12.97
CA PHE A 108 14.75 -18.11 -12.83
C PHE A 108 13.96 -17.15 -13.71
N THR A 109 13.17 -17.63 -14.68
CA THR A 109 12.27 -16.80 -15.49
C THR A 109 10.96 -16.50 -14.74
N LEU A 110 10.34 -17.54 -14.20
CA LEU A 110 8.94 -17.54 -13.79
C LEU A 110 8.63 -16.62 -12.58
N PRO A 111 9.44 -16.56 -11.50
CA PRO A 111 9.18 -15.66 -10.37
C PRO A 111 9.13 -14.18 -10.78
N PHE A 112 10.02 -13.74 -11.67
CA PHE A 112 10.05 -12.35 -12.13
C PHE A 112 8.90 -12.02 -13.07
N LEU A 113 8.43 -13.00 -13.85
CA LEU A 113 7.24 -12.85 -14.66
C LEU A 113 5.99 -12.67 -13.80
N LEU A 114 5.82 -13.52 -12.77
CA LEU A 114 4.74 -13.38 -11.78
C LEU A 114 4.82 -12.03 -11.06
N LYS A 115 6.02 -11.56 -10.70
CA LYS A 115 6.21 -10.22 -10.12
C LYS A 115 5.78 -9.10 -11.06
N ALA A 116 6.10 -9.19 -12.35
CA ALA A 116 5.65 -8.22 -13.35
C ALA A 116 4.11 -8.22 -13.46
N CYS A 117 3.47 -9.38 -13.53
CA CYS A 117 2.01 -9.50 -13.50
C CYS A 117 1.40 -8.90 -12.23
N SER A 118 2.05 -9.10 -11.07
CA SER A 118 1.62 -8.56 -9.78
C SER A 118 1.63 -7.03 -9.79
N LYS A 119 2.67 -6.41 -10.38
CA LYS A 119 2.77 -4.95 -10.52
C LYS A 119 1.72 -4.39 -11.49
N LEU A 120 1.43 -5.12 -12.56
CA LEU A 120 0.41 -4.75 -13.55
C LEU A 120 -1.02 -4.99 -13.06
N LEU A 121 -1.19 -5.70 -11.93
CA LEU A 121 -2.47 -6.20 -11.44
C LEU A 121 -3.23 -7.06 -12.48
N ASP A 122 -2.51 -7.64 -13.45
CA ASP A 122 -3.09 -8.47 -14.51
C ASP A 122 -3.21 -9.93 -14.05
N VAL A 123 -4.30 -10.21 -13.34
CA VAL A 123 -4.61 -11.56 -12.86
C VAL A 123 -4.81 -12.56 -14.00
N ARG A 124 -5.29 -12.13 -15.17
CA ARG A 124 -5.58 -13.02 -16.29
C ARG A 124 -4.29 -13.53 -16.92
N TYR A 125 -3.34 -12.64 -17.17
CA TYR A 125 -2.02 -13.04 -17.66
C TYR A 125 -1.29 -13.88 -16.59
N GLY A 126 -1.36 -13.47 -15.32
CA GLY A 126 -0.80 -14.25 -14.21
C GLY A 126 -1.36 -15.69 -14.13
N GLN A 127 -2.65 -15.88 -14.39
CA GLN A 127 -3.26 -17.22 -14.49
C GLN A 127 -2.74 -18.03 -15.68
N GLN A 128 -2.47 -17.40 -16.83
CA GLN A 128 -1.86 -18.09 -17.98
C GLN A 128 -0.45 -18.57 -17.63
N VAL A 129 0.35 -17.73 -16.96
CA VAL A 129 1.68 -18.09 -16.46
C VAL A 129 1.59 -19.23 -15.45
N HIS A 130 0.65 -19.17 -14.51
CA HIS A 130 0.43 -20.26 -13.54
C HIS A 130 0.05 -21.58 -14.24
N CYS A 131 -0.85 -21.55 -15.23
CA CYS A 131 -1.16 -22.73 -16.04
C CYS A 131 0.09 -23.30 -16.76
N HIS A 132 0.98 -22.43 -17.24
CA HIS A 132 2.23 -22.84 -17.85
C HIS A 132 3.16 -23.53 -16.85
N ILE A 133 3.29 -22.97 -15.64
CA ILE A 133 4.06 -23.55 -14.53
C ILE A 133 3.55 -24.97 -14.20
N VAL A 134 2.24 -25.14 -14.07
CA VAL A 134 1.63 -26.46 -13.79
C VAL A 134 1.93 -27.47 -14.89
N LYS A 135 1.87 -27.05 -16.17
CA LYS A 135 2.18 -27.91 -17.32
C LYS A 135 3.66 -28.33 -17.38
N MET A 136 4.57 -27.54 -16.81
CA MET A 136 6.00 -27.86 -16.76
C MET A 136 6.36 -28.92 -15.72
N GLY A 137 5.46 -29.23 -14.78
CA GLY A 137 5.49 -30.43 -13.91
C GLY A 137 6.61 -30.55 -12.86
N HIS A 138 7.78 -29.92 -13.07
CA HIS A 138 9.01 -30.19 -12.31
C HIS A 138 9.67 -28.96 -11.67
N LEU A 139 9.06 -27.77 -11.75
CA LEU A 139 9.69 -26.49 -11.37
C LEU A 139 9.09 -25.80 -10.14
N ILE A 140 8.13 -26.43 -9.45
CA ILE A 140 7.48 -25.77 -8.31
C ILE A 140 8.28 -26.05 -7.03
N ASP A 141 9.08 -25.06 -6.65
CA ASP A 141 9.74 -24.99 -5.34
C ASP A 141 9.00 -24.00 -4.40
N ALA A 142 9.45 -23.91 -3.15
CA ALA A 142 8.88 -23.01 -2.16
C ALA A 142 8.90 -21.53 -2.61
N HIS A 143 9.89 -21.13 -3.42
CA HIS A 143 10.01 -19.76 -3.91
C HIS A 143 8.99 -19.44 -5.01
N LEU A 144 8.74 -20.39 -5.91
CA LEU A 144 7.73 -20.24 -6.94
C LEU A 144 6.31 -20.24 -6.34
N TYR A 145 6.05 -21.07 -5.32
CA TYR A 145 4.81 -21.01 -4.55
C TYR A 145 4.61 -19.63 -3.89
N ALA A 146 5.64 -19.10 -3.21
CA ALA A 146 5.57 -17.76 -2.63
C ALA A 146 5.30 -16.68 -3.68
N SER A 147 5.88 -16.81 -4.87
CA SER A 147 5.65 -15.88 -5.99
C SER A 147 4.22 -15.97 -6.55
N LEU A 148 3.64 -17.17 -6.61
CA LEU A 148 2.23 -17.38 -7.00
C LEU A 148 1.27 -16.82 -5.96
N LEU A 149 1.54 -17.05 -4.67
CA LEU A 149 0.77 -16.43 -3.58
C LEU A 149 0.82 -14.91 -3.70
N TYR A 150 2.01 -14.34 -3.85
CA TYR A 150 2.21 -12.90 -3.97
C TYR A 150 1.47 -12.29 -5.16
N LEU A 151 1.44 -13.00 -6.31
CA LEU A 151 0.64 -12.61 -7.47
C LEU A 151 -0.84 -12.51 -7.10
N TYR A 152 -1.40 -13.59 -6.57
CA TYR A 152 -2.83 -13.64 -6.31
C TYR A 152 -3.27 -12.67 -5.21
N THR A 153 -2.48 -12.51 -4.14
CA THR A 153 -2.77 -11.52 -3.09
C THR A 153 -2.62 -10.10 -3.61
N SER A 154 -1.62 -9.81 -4.45
CA SER A 154 -1.44 -8.46 -5.04
C SER A 154 -2.58 -8.08 -5.97
N CYS A 155 -3.11 -9.03 -6.74
CA CYS A 155 -4.25 -8.81 -7.62
C CYS A 155 -5.63 -8.92 -6.92
N GLY A 156 -5.66 -9.09 -5.59
CA GLY A 156 -6.89 -9.23 -4.80
C GLY A 156 -7.69 -10.51 -5.03
N ASN A 157 -7.14 -11.49 -5.75
CA ASN A 157 -7.78 -12.79 -5.97
C ASN A 157 -7.44 -13.77 -4.84
N LEU A 158 -7.94 -13.47 -3.64
CA LEU A 158 -7.66 -14.22 -2.42
C LEU A 158 -8.10 -15.69 -2.51
N ARG A 159 -9.15 -15.99 -3.29
CA ARG A 159 -9.61 -17.37 -3.53
C ARG A 159 -8.54 -18.22 -4.21
N CYS A 160 -7.86 -17.68 -5.21
CA CYS A 160 -6.76 -18.39 -5.87
C CYS A 160 -5.53 -18.48 -4.95
N ALA A 161 -5.24 -17.43 -4.16
CA ALA A 161 -4.16 -17.47 -3.17
C ALA A 161 -4.36 -18.62 -2.16
N LEU A 162 -5.57 -18.78 -1.63
CA LEU A 162 -5.93 -19.87 -0.71
C LEU A 162 -5.65 -21.25 -1.32
N LYS A 163 -6.12 -21.49 -2.55
CA LYS A 163 -5.89 -22.77 -3.24
C LYS A 163 -4.40 -23.07 -3.44
N VAL A 164 -3.62 -22.05 -3.79
CA VAL A 164 -2.16 -22.20 -3.93
C VAL A 164 -1.54 -22.51 -2.57
N PHE A 165 -1.94 -21.81 -1.51
CA PHE A 165 -1.44 -21.99 -0.15
C PHE A 165 -1.73 -23.38 0.41
N GLU A 166 -2.94 -23.89 0.16
CA GLU A 166 -3.36 -25.24 0.52
C GLU A 166 -2.49 -26.30 -0.15
N ALA A 167 -2.05 -26.05 -1.38
CA ALA A 167 -1.25 -26.97 -2.17
C ALA A 167 0.26 -26.99 -1.82
N ILE A 168 0.75 -26.11 -0.94
CA ILE A 168 2.16 -26.05 -0.55
C ILE A 168 2.49 -27.20 0.42
N PRO A 169 3.42 -28.12 0.07
CA PRO A 169 3.94 -29.10 1.02
C PRO A 169 4.84 -28.41 2.05
N GLY A 170 4.56 -28.58 3.35
CA GLY A 170 5.39 -28.00 4.42
C GLY A 170 5.46 -26.47 4.35
N ARG A 171 4.33 -25.81 4.65
CA ARG A 171 4.16 -24.35 4.56
C ARG A 171 5.16 -23.64 5.47
N ASN A 172 6.18 -23.04 4.85
CA ASN A 172 7.22 -22.30 5.56
C ASN A 172 6.79 -20.86 5.91
N VAL A 173 7.58 -20.21 6.76
CA VAL A 173 7.42 -18.80 7.19
C VAL A 173 7.11 -17.84 6.04
N VAL A 174 7.76 -18.00 4.88
CA VAL A 174 7.55 -17.12 3.72
C VAL A 174 6.11 -17.24 3.19
N ALA A 175 5.58 -18.46 3.07
CA ALA A 175 4.20 -18.67 2.62
C ALA A 175 3.19 -18.06 3.59
N TRP A 176 3.38 -18.26 4.90
CA TRP A 176 2.53 -17.65 5.93
C TRP A 176 2.57 -16.12 5.89
N ASN A 177 3.77 -15.53 5.77
CA ASN A 177 3.94 -14.09 5.68
C ASN A 177 3.22 -13.47 4.48
N VAL A 178 3.26 -14.15 3.32
CA VAL A 178 2.51 -13.69 2.14
C VAL A 178 1.00 -13.75 2.38
N MET A 179 0.49 -14.75 3.09
CA MET A 179 -0.94 -14.84 3.42
C MET A 179 -1.36 -13.77 4.43
N VAL A 180 -0.64 -13.63 5.55
CA VAL A 180 -0.94 -12.62 6.58
C VAL A 180 -0.91 -11.21 5.97
N SER A 181 0.19 -10.84 5.32
CA SER A 181 0.33 -9.51 4.71
C SER A 181 -0.61 -9.32 3.51
N GLY A 182 -0.83 -10.37 2.71
CA GLY A 182 -1.70 -10.33 1.55
C GLY A 182 -3.16 -10.09 1.91
N PHE A 183 -3.68 -10.75 2.94
CA PHE A 183 -5.04 -10.52 3.43
C PHE A 183 -5.17 -9.14 4.09
N ALA A 184 -4.19 -8.72 4.90
CA ALA A 184 -4.17 -7.39 5.51
C ALA A 184 -4.19 -6.27 4.45
N ARG A 185 -3.37 -6.38 3.39
CA ARG A 185 -3.36 -5.42 2.26
C ARG A 185 -4.67 -5.33 1.49
N ASN A 186 -5.49 -6.39 1.53
CA ASN A 186 -6.81 -6.43 0.90
C ASN A 186 -7.94 -6.06 1.87
N GLY A 187 -7.63 -5.49 3.04
CA GLY A 187 -8.60 -5.07 4.05
C GLY A 187 -9.28 -6.24 4.78
N LYS A 188 -8.78 -7.46 4.62
CA LYS A 188 -9.27 -8.68 5.27
C LYS A 188 -8.49 -8.95 6.55
N PHE A 189 -8.58 -7.99 7.46
CA PHE A 189 -7.76 -7.93 8.66
C PHE A 189 -8.06 -9.07 9.64
N GLY A 190 -9.35 -9.43 9.83
CA GLY A 190 -9.73 -10.56 10.69
C GLY A 190 -9.17 -11.89 10.20
N GLU A 191 -9.26 -12.16 8.89
CA GLU A 191 -8.67 -13.35 8.29
C GLU A 191 -7.13 -13.32 8.34
N ALA A 192 -6.49 -12.15 8.21
CA ALA A 192 -5.05 -12.02 8.39
C ALA A 192 -4.59 -12.42 9.80
N LEU A 193 -5.34 -12.02 10.84
CA LEU A 193 -5.10 -12.46 12.22
C LEU A 193 -5.32 -13.98 12.36
N GLY A 194 -6.35 -14.52 11.69
CA GLY A 194 -6.59 -15.97 11.62
C GLY A 194 -5.42 -16.75 11.02
N PHE A 195 -4.81 -16.25 9.93
CA PHE A 195 -3.62 -16.86 9.34
C PHE A 195 -2.42 -16.83 10.28
N PHE A 196 -2.21 -15.73 11.00
CA PHE A 196 -1.14 -15.67 11.99
C PHE A 196 -1.39 -16.64 13.15
N HIS A 197 -2.63 -16.75 13.62
CA HIS A 197 -2.97 -17.74 14.63
C HIS A 197 -2.68 -19.18 14.15
N GLN A 198 -3.07 -19.53 12.92
CA GLN A 198 -2.77 -20.83 12.33
C GLN A 198 -1.27 -21.09 12.15
N MET A 199 -0.50 -20.07 11.76
CA MET A 199 0.96 -20.13 11.68
C MET A 199 1.58 -20.48 13.04
N ARG A 200 1.06 -19.90 14.13
CA ARG A 200 1.51 -20.22 15.49
C ARG A 200 1.10 -21.63 15.94
N LEU A 201 -0.10 -22.08 15.61
CA LEU A 201 -0.53 -23.47 15.87
C LEU A 201 0.27 -24.50 15.08
N ALA A 202 0.75 -24.13 13.89
CA ALA A 202 1.66 -24.96 13.08
C ALA A 202 3.11 -24.96 13.61
N CYS A 203 3.39 -24.26 14.72
CA CYS A 203 4.73 -24.10 15.30
C CYS A 203 5.76 -23.51 14.31
N GLU A 204 5.31 -22.71 13.34
CA GLU A 204 6.20 -22.01 12.43
C GLU A 204 6.72 -20.71 13.07
N ASP A 205 7.98 -20.40 12.79
CA ASP A 205 8.62 -19.16 13.21
C ASP A 205 8.01 -17.95 12.52
N PHE A 206 8.10 -16.79 13.16
CA PHE A 206 7.71 -15.50 12.59
C PHE A 206 8.92 -14.56 12.56
N ASP A 207 8.83 -13.54 11.71
CA ASP A 207 9.81 -12.47 11.64
C ASP A 207 9.18 -11.11 11.95
N GLU A 208 10.00 -10.06 11.92
CA GLU A 208 9.56 -8.67 12.05
C GLU A 208 8.40 -8.34 11.09
N PHE A 209 8.46 -8.85 9.86
CA PHE A 209 7.47 -8.55 8.83
C PHE A 209 6.11 -9.19 9.14
N SER A 210 6.10 -10.41 9.69
CA SER A 210 4.89 -11.04 10.24
C SER A 210 4.26 -10.12 11.29
N LEU A 211 5.05 -9.66 12.26
CA LEU A 211 4.58 -8.91 13.41
C LEU A 211 4.07 -7.51 13.03
N VAL A 212 4.71 -6.82 12.10
CA VAL A 212 4.22 -5.54 11.55
C VAL A 212 2.88 -5.74 10.84
N SER A 213 2.72 -6.81 10.07
CA SER A 213 1.47 -7.11 9.36
C SER A 213 0.32 -7.41 10.34
N VAL A 214 0.60 -8.18 11.40
CA VAL A 214 -0.37 -8.56 12.43
C VAL A 214 -0.76 -7.37 13.30
N THR A 215 0.20 -6.56 13.75
CA THR A 215 -0.07 -5.35 14.55
C THR A 215 -0.93 -4.36 13.77
N SER A 216 -0.63 -4.17 12.47
CA SER A 216 -1.48 -3.39 11.56
C SER A 216 -2.89 -3.98 11.44
N ALA A 217 -3.04 -5.30 11.31
CA ALA A 217 -4.35 -5.94 11.27
C ALA A 217 -5.14 -5.72 12.58
N CYS A 218 -4.48 -5.82 13.75
CA CYS A 218 -5.10 -5.51 15.05
C CYS A 218 -5.61 -4.08 15.11
N ALA A 219 -4.78 -3.14 14.66
CA ALA A 219 -5.09 -1.71 14.64
C ALA A 219 -6.38 -1.41 13.85
N ASN A 220 -6.55 -2.07 12.69
CA ASN A 220 -7.67 -1.82 11.80
C ASN A 220 -8.99 -2.48 12.24
N VAL A 221 -8.94 -3.56 13.03
CA VAL A 221 -10.15 -4.20 13.58
C VAL A 221 -10.44 -3.80 15.03
N GLY A 222 -9.57 -3.01 15.66
CA GLY A 222 -9.70 -2.62 17.06
C GLY A 222 -9.44 -3.76 18.05
N ALA A 223 -8.65 -4.79 17.68
CA ALA A 223 -8.38 -5.95 18.53
C ALA A 223 -7.29 -5.66 19.58
N ILE A 224 -7.64 -4.91 20.62
CA ILE A 224 -6.71 -4.47 21.67
C ILE A 224 -6.15 -5.63 22.50
N CYS A 225 -6.94 -6.66 22.82
CA CYS A 225 -6.48 -7.76 23.65
C CYS A 225 -5.49 -8.62 22.86
N PHE A 226 -5.81 -8.97 21.62
CA PHE A 226 -4.88 -9.62 20.71
C PHE A 226 -3.63 -8.76 20.45
N GLY A 227 -3.79 -7.45 20.27
CA GLY A 227 -2.69 -6.50 20.12
C GLY A 227 -1.74 -6.48 21.32
N LYS A 228 -2.26 -6.53 22.56
CA LYS A 228 -1.45 -6.67 23.79
C LYS A 228 -0.73 -8.02 23.86
N TRP A 229 -1.37 -9.10 23.42
CA TRP A 229 -0.71 -10.40 23.32
C TRP A 229 0.43 -10.38 22.30
N VAL A 230 0.23 -9.78 21.13
CA VAL A 230 1.28 -9.57 20.12
C VAL A 230 2.41 -8.72 20.68
N HIS A 231 2.13 -7.62 21.38
CA HIS A 231 3.16 -6.81 22.06
C HIS A 231 3.99 -7.67 23.03
N GLY A 232 3.37 -8.50 23.86
CA GLY A 232 4.10 -9.45 24.71
C GLY A 232 4.98 -10.43 23.92
N LEU A 233 4.50 -10.88 22.75
CA LEU A 233 5.28 -11.72 21.83
C LEU A 233 6.49 -10.98 21.25
N VAL A 234 6.33 -9.71 20.85
CA VAL A 234 7.42 -8.83 20.38
C VAL A 234 8.54 -8.76 21.43
N TRP A 235 8.17 -8.47 22.67
CA TRP A 235 9.11 -8.36 23.79
C TRP A 235 9.87 -9.67 24.03
N ARG A 236 9.14 -10.78 24.14
CA ARG A 236 9.72 -12.10 24.42
C ARG A 236 10.63 -12.62 23.30
N SER A 237 10.44 -12.15 22.08
CA SER A 237 11.18 -12.61 20.91
C SER A 237 12.35 -11.69 20.54
N GLY A 238 12.62 -10.67 21.35
CA GLY A 238 13.77 -9.77 21.15
C GLY A 238 13.60 -8.73 20.05
N PHE A 239 12.36 -8.46 19.60
CA PHE A 239 12.09 -7.46 18.56
C PHE A 239 11.73 -6.07 19.14
N CYS A 240 11.91 -5.84 20.44
CA CYS A 240 11.54 -4.58 21.11
C CYS A 240 12.30 -3.34 20.59
N GLU A 241 13.55 -3.50 20.15
CA GLU A 241 14.38 -2.40 19.63
C GLU A 241 14.13 -2.10 18.15
N VAL A 242 13.27 -2.87 17.48
CA VAL A 242 12.96 -2.68 16.07
C VAL A 242 12.02 -1.49 15.90
N VAL A 243 12.56 -0.36 15.44
CA VAL A 243 11.84 0.92 15.29
C VAL A 243 10.57 0.79 14.45
N ALA A 244 10.60 0.01 13.35
CA ALA A 244 9.44 -0.18 12.48
C ALA A 244 8.27 -0.88 13.20
N LEU A 245 8.58 -1.88 14.02
CA LEU A 245 7.61 -2.62 14.82
C LEU A 245 7.13 -1.81 16.03
N ALA A 246 8.01 -1.03 16.66
CA ALA A 246 7.62 -0.08 17.70
C ALA A 246 6.62 0.96 17.16
N ASN A 247 6.87 1.51 15.97
CA ASN A 247 5.93 2.42 15.31
C ASN A 247 4.58 1.75 15.01
N SER A 248 4.57 0.48 14.57
CA SER A 248 3.31 -0.24 14.32
C SER A 248 2.55 -0.58 15.61
N LEU A 249 3.24 -0.77 16.74
CA LEU A 249 2.61 -0.90 18.06
C LEU A 249 2.00 0.42 18.56
N VAL A 250 2.67 1.56 18.36
CA VAL A 250 2.11 2.89 18.66
C VAL A 250 0.84 3.14 17.84
N ASP A 251 0.86 2.86 16.53
CA ASP A 251 -0.31 2.96 15.64
C ASP A 251 -1.45 2.03 16.10
N MET A 252 -1.12 0.79 16.48
CA MET A 252 -2.08 -0.19 16.98
C MET A 252 -2.77 0.28 18.25
N TYR A 253 -2.01 0.67 19.28
CA TYR A 253 -2.59 1.18 20.52
C TYR A 253 -3.45 2.42 20.29
N GLY A 254 -2.97 3.35 19.44
CA GLY A 254 -3.70 4.56 19.09
C GLY A 254 -5.04 4.26 18.42
N LYS A 255 -5.06 3.41 17.39
CA LYS A 255 -6.29 3.04 16.66
C LYS A 255 -7.25 2.17 17.48
N CYS A 256 -6.72 1.36 18.38
CA CYS A 256 -7.51 0.61 19.36
C CYS A 256 -8.06 1.49 20.52
N GLY A 257 -7.78 2.79 20.51
CA GLY A 257 -8.30 3.73 21.51
C GLY A 257 -7.52 3.81 22.82
N SER A 258 -6.40 3.11 22.94
CA SER A 258 -5.53 3.18 24.13
C SER A 258 -4.42 4.23 23.94
N LEU A 259 -4.80 5.51 24.06
CA LEU A 259 -3.89 6.64 23.85
C LEU A 259 -2.71 6.63 24.84
N ASP A 260 -2.95 6.26 26.10
CA ASP A 260 -1.92 6.20 27.14
C ASP A 260 -0.88 5.10 26.84
N ASP A 261 -1.32 3.92 26.41
CA ASP A 261 -0.41 2.84 26.02
C ASP A 261 0.40 3.23 24.77
N ALA A 262 -0.22 3.92 23.81
CA ALA A 262 0.47 4.42 22.60
C ALA A 262 1.56 5.43 22.97
N TYR A 263 1.24 6.42 23.82
CA TYR A 263 2.19 7.44 24.25
C TYR A 263 3.30 6.85 25.13
N ARG A 264 2.99 5.88 26.00
CA ARG A 264 4.00 5.14 26.77
C ARG A 264 4.96 4.40 25.85
N MET A 265 4.44 3.62 24.89
CA MET A 265 5.27 2.90 23.91
C MET A 265 6.16 3.86 23.14
N PHE A 266 5.61 4.99 22.67
CA PHE A 266 6.38 6.03 21.99
C PHE A 266 7.52 6.54 22.87
N ASN A 267 7.25 6.91 24.12
CA ASN A 267 8.28 7.43 25.03
C ASN A 267 9.39 6.42 25.32
N GLU A 268 9.04 5.15 25.49
CA GLU A 268 9.98 4.04 25.76
C GLU A 268 10.90 3.70 24.57
N MET A 269 10.60 4.17 23.35
CA MET A 269 11.46 3.94 22.18
C MET A 269 12.86 4.57 22.38
N GLY A 270 13.91 3.75 22.33
CA GLY A 270 15.30 4.20 22.42
C GLY A 270 15.76 5.08 21.25
N VAL A 271 15.27 4.79 20.03
CA VAL A 271 15.51 5.60 18.84
C VAL A 271 14.17 5.95 18.18
N LYS A 272 13.97 7.25 17.90
CA LYS A 272 12.79 7.78 17.23
C LYS A 272 13.19 8.39 15.89
N ASN A 273 12.55 7.97 14.82
CA ASN A 273 12.75 8.56 13.49
C ASN A 273 11.53 9.39 13.07
N VAL A 274 11.57 9.98 11.87
CA VAL A 274 10.47 10.80 11.34
C VAL A 274 9.12 10.07 11.36
N VAL A 275 9.12 8.75 11.15
CA VAL A 275 7.92 7.92 11.19
C VAL A 275 7.39 7.83 12.62
N SER A 276 8.24 7.59 13.62
CA SER A 276 7.85 7.54 15.04
C SER A 276 7.12 8.82 15.48
N TRP A 277 7.69 9.98 15.17
CA TRP A 277 7.09 11.28 15.49
C TRP A 277 5.77 11.51 14.73
N SER A 278 5.75 11.21 13.44
CA SER A 278 4.55 11.39 12.60
C SER A 278 3.41 10.48 13.06
N THR A 279 3.70 9.22 13.43
CA THR A 279 2.70 8.29 13.96
C THR A 279 2.10 8.80 15.26
N MET A 280 2.90 9.30 16.22
CA MET A 280 2.34 9.82 17.48
C MET A 280 1.49 11.09 17.28
N ILE A 281 1.92 11.97 16.36
CA ILE A 281 1.14 13.14 15.95
C ILE A 281 -0.21 12.71 15.34
N ASP A 282 -0.20 11.72 14.46
CA ASP A 282 -1.40 11.16 13.84
C ASP A 282 -2.36 10.59 14.87
N VAL A 283 -1.83 9.79 15.82
CA VAL A 283 -2.60 9.21 16.92
C VAL A 283 -3.27 10.31 17.75
N PHE A 284 -2.56 11.36 18.17
CA PHE A 284 -3.20 12.48 18.87
C PHE A 284 -4.26 13.18 18.00
N GLY A 285 -4.01 13.32 16.69
CA GLY A 285 -4.96 13.89 15.74
C GLY A 285 -6.24 13.07 15.59
N MET A 286 -6.14 11.74 15.54
CA MET A 286 -7.27 10.82 15.48
C MET A 286 -8.17 10.93 16.72
N HIS A 287 -7.56 11.20 17.88
CA HIS A 287 -8.26 11.41 19.15
C HIS A 287 -8.73 12.85 19.38
N GLY A 288 -8.62 13.73 18.37
CA GLY A 288 -9.05 15.12 18.47
C GLY A 288 -8.17 16.00 19.37
N CYS A 289 -7.03 15.48 19.84
CA CYS A 289 -6.08 16.17 20.70
C CYS A 289 -5.09 17.02 19.89
N GLY A 290 -5.60 17.96 19.09
CA GLY A 290 -4.77 18.75 18.17
C GLY A 290 -3.66 19.57 18.84
N LYS A 291 -3.86 20.03 20.09
CA LYS A 291 -2.82 20.72 20.85
C LYS A 291 -1.66 19.78 21.22
N CYS A 292 -1.97 18.58 21.69
CA CYS A 292 -0.96 17.57 22.01
C CYS A 292 -0.19 17.14 20.75
N ALA A 293 -0.87 17.04 19.60
CA ALA A 293 -0.20 16.80 18.31
C ALA A 293 0.81 17.92 17.95
N LEU A 294 0.48 19.18 18.22
CA LEU A 294 1.40 20.31 18.05
C LEU A 294 2.56 20.29 19.06
N ASP A 295 2.31 19.86 20.30
CA ASP A 295 3.36 19.71 21.31
C ASP A 295 4.39 18.65 20.89
N VAL A 296 3.93 17.49 20.41
CA VAL A 296 4.81 16.44 19.86
C VAL A 296 5.59 16.93 18.63
N LEU A 297 4.99 17.72 17.76
CA LEU A 297 5.70 18.34 16.63
C LEU A 297 6.81 19.30 17.11
N ASN A 298 6.55 20.08 18.16
CA ASN A 298 7.57 20.95 18.74
C ASN A 298 8.71 20.14 19.36
N GLU A 299 8.41 19.02 20.02
CA GLU A 299 9.42 18.08 20.53
C GLU A 299 10.25 17.45 19.41
N MET A 300 9.62 17.01 18.32
CA MET A 300 10.28 16.51 17.11
C MET A 300 11.30 17.53 16.58
N GLN A 301 10.92 18.80 16.49
CA GLN A 301 11.80 19.88 16.05
C GLN A 301 12.96 20.13 17.01
N ARG A 302 12.71 20.11 18.33
CA ARG A 302 13.77 20.23 19.36
C ARG A 302 14.75 19.07 19.32
N ALA A 303 14.28 17.88 18.96
CA ALA A 303 15.12 16.70 18.74
C ALA A 303 15.92 16.76 17.42
N GLY A 304 15.80 17.84 16.64
CA GLY A 304 16.51 18.00 15.37
C GLY A 304 15.95 17.17 14.22
N VAL A 305 14.80 16.51 14.40
CA VAL A 305 14.15 15.71 13.37
C VAL A 305 13.26 16.62 12.54
N LYS A 306 13.50 16.67 11.22
CA LYS A 306 12.73 17.52 10.31
C LYS A 306 11.40 16.84 9.92
N PRO A 307 10.26 17.55 10.01
CA PRO A 307 8.99 17.10 9.45
C PRO A 307 9.09 16.72 7.97
N ASP A 308 8.41 15.63 7.59
CA ASP A 308 8.21 15.24 6.21
C ASP A 308 6.77 15.52 5.75
N ALA A 309 6.45 15.18 4.49
CA ALA A 309 5.11 15.35 3.95
C ALA A 309 4.03 14.61 4.75
N MET A 310 4.34 13.45 5.32
CA MET A 310 3.39 12.70 6.15
C MET A 310 3.15 13.42 7.48
N THR A 311 4.20 13.96 8.11
CA THR A 311 4.07 14.79 9.32
C THR A 311 3.10 15.96 9.11
N PHE A 312 3.21 16.66 7.97
CA PHE A 312 2.30 17.78 7.67
C PHE A 312 0.86 17.32 7.44
N THR A 313 0.64 16.18 6.78
CA THR A 313 -0.69 15.58 6.67
C THR A 313 -1.30 15.35 8.06
N SER A 314 -0.57 14.67 8.96
CA SER A 314 -1.06 14.36 10.31
C SER A 314 -1.35 15.62 11.12
N ILE A 315 -0.52 16.66 11.03
CA ILE A 315 -0.77 17.95 11.71
C ILE A 315 -2.00 18.68 11.17
N LEU A 316 -2.17 18.73 9.85
CA LEU A 316 -3.33 19.38 9.24
C LEU A 316 -4.62 18.66 9.60
N CYS A 317 -4.60 17.34 9.61
CA CYS A 317 -5.76 16.54 10.00
C CYS A 317 -6.03 16.64 11.52
N ALA A 318 -5.00 16.68 12.37
CA ALA A 318 -5.16 16.98 13.80
C ALA A 318 -5.77 18.38 14.04
N CYS A 319 -5.33 19.39 13.29
CA CYS A 319 -5.93 20.73 13.34
C CYS A 319 -7.38 20.71 12.87
N SER A 320 -7.70 19.97 11.81
CA SER A 320 -9.07 19.81 11.30
C SER A 320 -10.00 19.18 12.34
N HIS A 321 -9.58 18.09 12.97
CA HIS A 321 -10.37 17.39 13.99
C HIS A 321 -10.55 18.23 15.26
N ALA A 322 -9.53 18.99 15.67
CA ALA A 322 -9.58 19.85 16.85
C ALA A 322 -10.14 21.25 16.58
N GLY A 323 -10.50 21.59 15.33
CA GLY A 323 -11.00 22.91 14.96
C GLY A 323 -9.96 24.04 15.08
N LEU A 324 -8.66 23.73 15.03
CA LEU A 324 -7.56 24.70 15.17
C LEU A 324 -7.28 25.41 13.84
N LEU A 325 -8.20 26.27 13.42
CA LEU A 325 -8.18 26.93 12.11
C LEU A 325 -6.87 27.69 11.82
N ASP A 326 -6.44 28.53 12.77
CA ASP A 326 -5.29 29.40 12.57
C ASP A 326 -3.98 28.60 12.51
N GLU A 327 -3.82 27.61 13.39
CA GLU A 327 -2.66 26.72 13.36
C GLU A 327 -2.64 25.86 12.08
N GLY A 328 -3.79 25.32 11.64
CA GLY A 328 -3.86 24.57 10.38
C GLY A 328 -3.42 25.39 9.17
N LYS A 329 -3.91 26.64 9.03
CA LYS A 329 -3.48 27.55 7.94
C LYS A 329 -2.00 27.91 8.02
N LYS A 330 -1.51 28.17 9.24
CA LYS A 330 -0.10 28.48 9.50
C LYS A 330 0.80 27.32 9.07
N TRP A 331 0.51 26.09 9.50
CA TRP A 331 1.30 24.92 9.14
C TRP A 331 1.23 24.57 7.65
N PHE A 332 0.06 24.74 7.02
CA PHE A 332 -0.07 24.60 5.56
C PHE A 332 0.86 25.58 4.82
N SER A 333 0.92 26.83 5.28
CA SER A 333 1.78 27.86 4.67
C SER A 333 3.27 27.59 4.92
N ARG A 334 3.65 27.17 6.13
CA ARG A 334 5.03 26.83 6.48
C ARG A 334 5.55 25.63 5.71
N MET A 335 4.72 24.60 5.51
CA MET A 335 5.06 23.43 4.69
C MET A 335 5.59 23.85 3.30
N ILE A 336 4.95 24.83 2.68
CA ILE A 336 5.33 25.35 1.36
C ILE A 336 6.57 26.25 1.46
N ARG A 337 6.50 27.28 2.32
CA ARG A 337 7.50 28.36 2.35
C ARG A 337 8.79 27.97 3.06
N ASP A 338 8.69 27.32 4.20
CA ASP A 338 9.81 27.06 5.09
C ASP A 338 10.44 25.69 4.80
N TYR A 339 9.65 24.72 4.31
CA TYR A 339 10.09 23.34 4.07
C TYR A 339 10.14 22.94 2.58
N GLY A 340 9.60 23.75 1.68
CA GLY A 340 9.67 23.51 0.23
C GLY A 340 8.83 22.33 -0.28
N PHE A 341 7.87 21.85 0.51
CA PHE A 341 6.99 20.76 0.08
C PHE A 341 5.84 21.30 -0.79
N ALA A 342 5.70 20.74 -1.99
CA ALA A 342 4.51 20.95 -2.81
C ALA A 342 3.30 20.27 -2.14
N PRO A 343 2.15 20.96 -1.96
CA PRO A 343 0.98 20.35 -1.36
C PRO A 343 0.44 19.18 -2.19
N LEU A 344 0.23 18.02 -1.54
CA LEU A 344 -0.41 16.85 -2.14
C LEU A 344 -1.93 16.91 -1.95
N ILE A 345 -2.64 15.98 -2.60
CA ILE A 345 -4.10 15.88 -2.52
C ILE A 345 -4.59 15.75 -1.07
N GLN A 346 -3.85 15.02 -0.22
CA GLN A 346 -4.16 14.83 1.19
C GLN A 346 -4.07 16.14 1.99
N HIS A 347 -3.07 16.98 1.72
CA HIS A 347 -2.92 18.28 2.38
C HIS A 347 -4.09 19.21 2.05
N TYR A 348 -4.51 19.26 0.79
CA TYR A 348 -5.71 20.00 0.39
C TYR A 348 -6.98 19.44 1.02
N GLY A 349 -7.10 18.11 1.10
CA GLY A 349 -8.18 17.43 1.81
C GLY A 349 -8.33 17.88 3.26
N CYS A 350 -7.27 17.78 4.08
CA CYS A 350 -7.33 18.22 5.48
C CYS A 350 -7.62 19.74 5.58
N LEU A 351 -7.09 20.59 4.69
CA LEU A 351 -7.34 22.03 4.71
C LEU A 351 -8.80 22.38 4.37
N VAL A 352 -9.37 21.73 3.35
CA VAL A 352 -10.77 21.94 2.94
C VAL A 352 -11.72 21.44 4.02
N ASP A 353 -11.44 20.30 4.64
CA ASP A 353 -12.19 19.77 5.79
C ASP A 353 -12.16 20.75 6.97
N LEU A 354 -10.98 21.28 7.32
CA LEU A 354 -10.81 22.28 8.39
C LEU A 354 -11.62 23.56 8.12
N LEU A 355 -11.52 24.11 6.90
CA LEU A 355 -12.28 25.29 6.49
C LEU A 355 -13.78 25.02 6.49
N GLY A 356 -14.17 23.83 6.03
CA GLY A 356 -15.55 23.36 6.01
C GLY A 356 -16.16 23.29 7.40
N LYS A 357 -15.49 22.62 8.34
CA LYS A 357 -15.90 22.53 9.74
C LYS A 357 -15.99 23.91 10.41
N ALA A 358 -15.07 24.81 10.09
CA ALA A 358 -15.09 26.19 10.57
C ALA A 358 -16.14 27.12 9.89
N GLY A 359 -16.95 26.60 8.97
CA GLY A 359 -17.97 27.36 8.24
C GLY A 359 -17.43 28.34 7.19
N ARG A 360 -16.14 28.25 6.86
CA ARG A 360 -15.45 29.11 5.86
C ARG A 360 -15.64 28.56 4.44
N LEU A 361 -16.89 28.33 4.03
CA LEU A 361 -17.20 27.52 2.84
C LEU A 361 -16.78 28.14 1.50
N TYR A 362 -16.90 29.45 1.33
CA TYR A 362 -16.40 30.12 0.11
C TYR A 362 -14.87 30.08 0.03
N GLU A 363 -14.18 30.16 1.17
CA GLU A 363 -12.73 30.01 1.23
C GLU A 363 -12.33 28.57 0.86
N ALA A 364 -13.01 27.58 1.44
CA ALA A 364 -12.81 26.17 1.12
C ALA A 364 -13.00 25.91 -0.38
N TYR A 365 -14.09 26.41 -0.98
CA TYR A 365 -14.34 26.31 -2.41
C TYR A 365 -13.26 27.00 -3.25
N THR A 366 -12.76 28.16 -2.80
CA THR A 366 -11.68 28.87 -3.48
C THR A 366 -10.38 28.06 -3.47
N VAL A 367 -10.05 27.39 -2.36
CA VAL A 367 -8.90 26.49 -2.28
C VAL A 367 -9.03 25.36 -3.30
N VAL A 368 -10.18 24.68 -3.34
CA VAL A 368 -10.44 23.58 -4.30
C VAL A 368 -10.34 24.04 -5.75
N ARG A 369 -10.73 25.29 -6.06
CA ARG A 369 -10.63 25.83 -7.42
C ARG A 369 -9.22 26.24 -7.82
N LYS A 370 -8.39 26.68 -6.87
CA LYS A 370 -7.05 27.23 -7.13
C LYS A 370 -5.93 26.21 -7.01
N MET A 371 -6.19 25.03 -6.45
CA MET A 371 -5.16 24.01 -6.31
C MET A 371 -4.63 23.54 -7.69
N PRO A 372 -3.31 23.31 -7.83
CA PRO A 372 -2.68 22.95 -9.11
C PRO A 372 -2.90 21.49 -9.50
N ILE A 373 -3.52 20.69 -8.61
CA ILE A 373 -3.78 19.27 -8.79
C ILE A 373 -5.28 19.08 -8.96
N LYS A 374 -5.71 18.16 -9.83
CA LYS A 374 -7.14 17.85 -9.99
C LYS A 374 -7.72 17.36 -8.65
N PRO A 375 -8.78 18.00 -8.11
CA PRO A 375 -9.39 17.56 -6.86
C PRO A 375 -10.03 16.18 -7.02
N ASP A 376 -9.89 15.35 -6.00
CA ASP A 376 -10.45 14.00 -5.95
C ASP A 376 -11.87 14.00 -5.35
N VAL A 377 -12.48 12.82 -5.33
CA VAL A 377 -13.83 12.61 -4.81
C VAL A 377 -13.93 12.97 -3.32
N ALA A 378 -12.89 12.69 -2.52
CA ALA A 378 -12.90 12.92 -1.09
C ALA A 378 -12.97 14.41 -0.70
N ILE A 379 -12.25 15.27 -1.43
CA ILE A 379 -12.31 16.72 -1.25
C ILE A 379 -13.72 17.26 -1.52
N TRP A 380 -14.33 16.87 -2.63
CA TRP A 380 -15.68 17.32 -2.97
C TRP A 380 -16.74 16.78 -2.00
N ARG A 381 -16.63 15.52 -1.57
CA ARG A 381 -17.48 14.96 -0.51
C ARG A 381 -17.39 15.77 0.79
N SER A 382 -16.17 16.08 1.23
CA SER A 382 -15.94 16.86 2.46
C SER A 382 -16.57 18.25 2.37
N LEU A 383 -16.40 18.92 1.22
CA LEU A 383 -17.00 20.24 0.99
C LEU A 383 -18.53 20.18 0.96
N VAL A 384 -19.13 19.22 0.26
CA VAL A 384 -20.59 19.06 0.23
C VAL A 384 -21.14 18.77 1.63
N GLY A 385 -20.48 17.88 2.39
CA GLY A 385 -20.86 17.59 3.77
C GLY A 385 -20.84 18.83 4.66
N ALA A 386 -19.78 19.65 4.56
CA ALA A 386 -19.68 20.90 5.29
C ALA A 386 -20.76 21.92 4.88
N CYS A 387 -21.08 22.04 3.60
CA CYS A 387 -22.14 22.92 3.13
C CYS A 387 -23.52 22.50 3.63
N LEU A 388 -23.80 21.19 3.69
CA LEU A 388 -25.03 20.65 4.27
C LEU A 388 -25.14 20.94 5.77
N PHE A 389 -24.02 20.89 6.49
CA PHE A 389 -23.97 21.15 7.93
C PHE A 389 -24.22 22.63 8.25
N HIS A 390 -23.63 23.55 7.47
CA HIS A 390 -23.76 25.00 7.67
C HIS A 390 -24.85 25.66 6.80
N ASP A 391 -25.69 24.87 6.13
CA ASP A 391 -26.82 25.29 5.29
C ASP A 391 -26.47 26.31 4.16
N ASN A 392 -25.27 26.20 3.59
CA ASN A 392 -24.86 27.04 2.45
C ASN A 392 -25.19 26.34 1.12
N LEU A 393 -26.36 26.65 0.60
CA LEU A 393 -26.93 26.00 -0.58
C LEU A 393 -26.17 26.33 -1.88
N ASP A 394 -25.61 27.54 -2.00
CA ASP A 394 -24.90 27.99 -3.20
C ASP A 394 -23.64 27.16 -3.47
N VAL A 395 -22.78 27.03 -2.45
CA VAL A 395 -21.55 26.24 -2.56
C VAL A 395 -21.88 24.74 -2.62
N ALA A 396 -22.95 24.30 -1.92
CA ALA A 396 -23.42 22.92 -1.99
C ALA A 396 -23.77 22.51 -3.42
N GLU A 397 -24.52 23.32 -4.17
CA GLU A 397 -24.91 22.99 -5.54
C GLU A 397 -23.71 22.93 -6.49
N LEU A 398 -22.77 23.88 -6.37
CA LEU A 398 -21.53 23.88 -7.16
C LEU A 398 -20.70 22.62 -6.89
N ALA A 399 -20.45 22.30 -5.62
CA ALA A 399 -19.68 21.13 -5.22
C ALA A 399 -20.38 19.81 -5.63
N ALA A 400 -21.71 19.74 -5.48
CA ALA A 400 -22.52 18.60 -5.92
C ALA A 400 -22.40 18.33 -7.43
N ASN A 401 -22.38 19.38 -8.25
CA ASN A 401 -22.21 19.24 -9.70
C ASN A 401 -20.83 18.68 -10.09
N HIS A 402 -19.77 19.07 -9.37
CA HIS A 402 -18.44 18.51 -9.57
C HIS A 402 -18.38 17.03 -9.13
N LEU A 403 -18.91 16.70 -7.96
CA LEU A 403 -18.93 15.35 -7.42
C LEU A 403 -19.64 14.37 -8.37
N ARG A 404 -20.82 14.76 -8.88
CA ARG A 404 -21.60 13.96 -9.83
C ARG A 404 -20.84 13.65 -11.13
N ARG A 405 -20.00 14.57 -11.61
CA ARG A 405 -19.19 14.37 -12.83
C ARG A 405 -18.03 13.41 -12.61
N LEU A 406 -17.48 13.39 -11.39
CA LEU A 406 -16.33 12.54 -11.06
C LEU A 406 -16.76 11.09 -10.79
N ASN A 407 -17.92 10.89 -10.17
CA ASN A 407 -18.33 9.58 -9.69
C ASN A 407 -19.85 9.37 -9.80
N PRO A 408 -20.40 9.26 -11.02
CA PRO A 408 -21.86 9.24 -11.24
C PRO A 408 -22.56 8.00 -10.65
N ASP A 409 -21.86 6.87 -10.54
CA ASP A 409 -22.44 5.58 -10.16
C ASP A 409 -22.20 5.20 -8.69
N ASP A 410 -21.45 6.01 -7.94
CA ASP A 410 -21.17 5.72 -6.54
C ASP A 410 -22.39 5.92 -5.64
N ARG A 411 -22.67 4.90 -4.84
CA ARG A 411 -23.87 4.85 -4.01
C ARG A 411 -23.83 5.87 -2.87
N GLY A 412 -22.67 6.06 -2.24
CA GLY A 412 -22.50 7.02 -1.14
C GLY A 412 -22.67 8.45 -1.64
N ASP A 413 -22.13 8.75 -2.82
CA ASP A 413 -22.29 10.05 -3.49
C ASP A 413 -23.74 10.33 -3.83
N ARG A 414 -24.47 9.34 -4.34
CA ARG A 414 -25.91 9.50 -4.63
C ARG A 414 -26.71 9.84 -3.37
N VAL A 415 -26.39 9.24 -2.22
CA VAL A 415 -27.04 9.58 -0.94
C VAL A 415 -26.71 11.02 -0.54
N LEU A 416 -25.43 11.41 -0.58
CA LEU A 416 -24.98 12.75 -0.23
C LEU A 416 -25.61 13.83 -1.13
N LEU A 417 -25.60 13.61 -2.45
CA LEU A 417 -26.25 14.48 -3.43
C LEU A 417 -27.76 14.56 -3.24
N SER A 418 -28.42 13.45 -2.88
CA SER A 418 -29.85 13.46 -2.58
C SER A 418 -30.18 14.33 -1.37
N ASN A 419 -29.29 14.40 -0.38
CA ASN A 419 -29.48 15.27 0.79
C ASN A 419 -29.34 16.75 0.38
N VAL A 420 -28.41 17.08 -0.52
CA VAL A 420 -28.28 18.43 -1.09
C VAL A 420 -29.53 18.84 -1.85
N TYR A 421 -30.02 17.98 -2.75
CA TYR A 421 -31.22 18.30 -3.53
C TYR A 421 -32.49 18.36 -2.70
N ALA A 422 -32.60 17.56 -1.63
CA ALA A 422 -33.70 17.68 -0.68
C ALA A 422 -33.69 19.06 0.01
N ARG A 423 -32.51 19.55 0.43
CA ARG A 423 -32.36 20.90 1.01
C ARG A 423 -32.67 22.02 0.01
N LEU A 424 -32.35 21.81 -1.27
CA LEU A 424 -32.70 22.72 -2.37
C LEU A 424 -34.17 22.60 -2.85
N GLY A 425 -34.98 21.73 -2.24
CA GLY A 425 -36.39 21.51 -2.63
C GLY A 425 -36.59 20.75 -3.96
N ARG A 426 -35.54 20.16 -4.53
CA ARG A 426 -35.54 19.46 -5.82
C ARG A 426 -35.91 17.98 -5.67
N TRP A 427 -37.14 17.69 -5.26
CA TRP A 427 -37.60 16.34 -4.92
C TRP A 427 -37.57 15.33 -6.08
N GLU A 428 -37.75 15.78 -7.33
CA GLU A 428 -37.63 14.91 -8.51
C GLU A 428 -36.21 14.33 -8.66
N ASP A 429 -35.18 15.16 -8.40
CA ASP A 429 -33.79 14.72 -8.45
C ASP A 429 -33.46 13.77 -7.29
N VAL A 430 -34.07 13.97 -6.12
CA VAL A 430 -33.95 13.07 -4.96
C VAL A 430 -34.49 11.69 -5.30
N GLU A 431 -35.68 11.61 -5.88
CA GLU A 431 -36.29 10.34 -6.26
C GLU A 431 -35.42 9.60 -7.29
N ARG A 432 -34.94 10.31 -8.31
CA ARG A 432 -34.04 9.76 -9.34
C ARG A 432 -32.76 9.21 -8.72
N LEU A 433 -32.13 9.95 -7.81
CA LEU A 433 -30.89 9.53 -7.16
C LEU A 433 -31.09 8.38 -6.17
N ARG A 434 -32.25 8.24 -5.53
CA ARG A 434 -32.50 7.16 -4.56
C ARG A 434 -33.07 5.89 -5.17
N ARG A 435 -33.58 5.95 -6.41
CA ARG A 435 -34.12 4.78 -7.11
C ARG A 435 -33.05 3.70 -7.29
N GLY A 436 -33.31 2.51 -6.74
CA GLY A 436 -32.43 1.34 -6.87
C GLY A 436 -31.14 1.38 -6.04
N VAL A 437 -31.01 2.29 -5.06
CA VAL A 437 -29.88 2.30 -4.12
C VAL A 437 -30.26 1.49 -2.86
N PRO A 438 -29.79 0.24 -2.69
CA PRO A 438 -29.98 -0.47 -1.43
C PRO A 438 -29.24 0.25 -0.31
N LYS A 439 -29.83 0.30 0.90
CA LYS A 439 -29.15 0.85 2.09
C LYS A 439 -27.86 0.06 2.33
N SER A 440 -26.74 0.76 2.48
CA SER A 440 -25.49 0.14 2.92
C SER A 440 -25.70 -0.44 4.32
N THR A 441 -25.45 -1.72 4.47
CA THR A 441 -25.29 -2.35 5.77
C THR A 441 -23.99 -1.84 6.37
N GLY A 442 -24.08 -1.01 7.42
CA GLY A 442 -22.92 -0.68 8.22
C GLY A 442 -22.42 -1.94 8.93
N CYS A 443 -21.12 -2.10 9.02
CA CYS A 443 -20.49 -3.12 9.85
C CYS A 443 -19.63 -2.48 10.94
N SER A 444 -19.48 -3.19 12.05
CA SER A 444 -18.61 -2.82 13.16
C SER A 444 -17.97 -4.08 13.71
N PHE A 445 -16.79 -3.94 14.31
CA PHE A 445 -16.05 -5.05 14.90
C PHE A 445 -15.93 -4.82 16.40
N ILE A 446 -16.03 -5.88 17.17
CA ILE A 446 -15.73 -5.87 18.60
C ILE A 446 -14.98 -7.14 18.97
N GLU A 447 -14.00 -7.00 19.85
CA GLU A 447 -13.30 -8.14 20.42
C GLU A 447 -13.99 -8.58 21.72
N VAL A 448 -14.40 -9.85 21.77
CA VAL A 448 -15.00 -10.50 22.95
C VAL A 448 -14.18 -11.75 23.24
N ASP A 449 -13.66 -11.88 24.46
CA ASP A 449 -12.85 -13.03 24.90
C ASP A 449 -11.70 -13.42 23.95
N GLY A 450 -11.04 -12.42 23.35
CA GLY A 450 -9.92 -12.62 22.43
C GLY A 450 -10.31 -13.04 21.00
N SER A 451 -11.62 -13.04 20.69
CA SER A 451 -12.14 -13.28 19.34
C SER A 451 -12.74 -12.00 18.77
N VAL A 452 -12.42 -11.68 17.52
CA VAL A 452 -12.99 -10.51 16.81
C VAL A 452 -14.30 -10.92 16.14
N HIS A 453 -15.39 -10.28 16.54
CA HIS A 453 -16.72 -10.49 16.00
C HIS A 453 -17.11 -9.32 15.09
N GLU A 454 -17.49 -9.63 13.85
CA GLU A 454 -18.10 -8.67 12.93
C GLU A 454 -19.61 -8.62 13.19
N PHE A 455 -20.16 -7.41 13.26
CA PHE A 455 -21.59 -7.15 13.37
C PHE A 455 -22.05 -6.32 12.19
N VAL A 456 -23.02 -6.81 11.44
CA VAL A 456 -23.62 -6.11 10.31
C VAL A 456 -25.01 -5.60 10.68
N THR A 457 -25.50 -4.54 10.03
CA THR A 457 -26.88 -4.06 10.29
C THR A 457 -27.90 -5.17 10.03
N ARG A 458 -28.70 -5.54 11.04
CA ARG A 458 -29.64 -6.69 11.04
C ARG A 458 -28.97 -8.07 11.00
N ASP A 459 -27.72 -8.17 11.43
CA ASP A 459 -27.03 -9.44 11.55
C ASP A 459 -27.70 -10.36 12.57
N ILE A 460 -27.72 -11.65 12.25
CA ILE A 460 -28.26 -12.75 13.05
C ILE A 460 -27.28 -13.94 13.12
N SER A 461 -26.05 -13.76 12.64
CA SER A 461 -25.03 -14.81 12.56
C SER A 461 -24.38 -15.14 13.90
N HIS A 462 -24.44 -14.22 14.87
CA HIS A 462 -23.81 -14.41 16.18
C HIS A 462 -24.50 -15.56 16.97
N PRO A 463 -23.75 -16.48 17.61
CA PRO A 463 -24.32 -17.59 18.38
C PRO A 463 -25.31 -17.14 19.47
N GLN A 464 -25.05 -15.98 20.09
CA GLN A 464 -25.90 -15.37 21.12
C GLN A 464 -26.88 -14.31 20.57
N THR A 465 -27.16 -14.30 19.26
CA THR A 465 -28.04 -13.28 18.63
C THR A 465 -29.34 -13.07 19.41
N ARG A 466 -30.01 -14.14 19.86
CA ARG A 466 -31.27 -14.01 20.62
C ARG A 466 -31.12 -13.17 21.90
N GLU A 467 -30.09 -13.45 22.69
CA GLU A 467 -29.81 -12.73 23.94
C GLU A 467 -29.46 -11.26 23.67
N ILE A 468 -28.63 -11.01 22.65
CA ILE A 468 -28.23 -9.67 22.24
C ILE A 468 -29.46 -8.84 21.84
N TYR A 469 -30.35 -9.35 20.97
CA TYR A 469 -31.54 -8.62 20.57
C TYR A 469 -32.56 -8.46 21.70
N LEU A 470 -32.67 -9.43 22.62
CA LEU A 470 -33.50 -9.30 23.82
C LEU A 470 -33.01 -8.14 24.70
N LEU A 471 -31.70 -8.06 24.95
CA LEU A 471 -31.10 -6.99 25.74
C LEU A 471 -31.23 -5.63 25.04
N ILE A 472 -30.99 -5.57 23.73
CA ILE A 472 -31.21 -4.34 22.94
C ILE A 472 -32.66 -3.88 23.06
N ASN A 473 -33.63 -4.78 22.94
CA ASN A 473 -35.05 -4.43 23.09
C ASN A 473 -35.39 -3.95 24.50
N GLN A 474 -34.76 -4.50 25.54
CA GLN A 474 -34.90 -3.98 26.91
C GLN A 474 -34.32 -2.58 27.05
N ILE A 475 -33.14 -2.32 26.51
CA ILE A 475 -32.48 -1.01 26.55
C ILE A 475 -33.28 0.03 25.76
N VAL A 476 -33.74 -0.30 24.56
CA VAL A 476 -34.55 0.59 23.71
C VAL A 476 -35.94 0.81 24.30
N GLY A 477 -36.52 -0.17 24.99
CA GLY A 477 -37.78 -0.02 25.71
C GLY A 477 -37.68 0.82 26.99
N GLN A 478 -36.48 1.17 27.44
CA GLN A 478 -36.22 2.04 28.59
C GLN A 478 -35.81 3.48 28.21
N MET A 479 -35.56 3.76 26.92
CA MET A 479 -35.40 5.11 26.36
C MET A 479 -36.74 5.62 25.83
#